data_AF-A0A349JKK9-F1
#
_entry.id   AF-A0A349JKK9-F1
#
_cell.length_a   1.000
_cell.length_b   1.000
_cell.length_c   1.000
_cell.angle_alpha   90.00
_cell.angle_beta   90.00
_cell.angle_gamma   90.00
#
_symmetry.space_group_name_H-M   'P 1'
#
loop_
_entity.id
_entity.type
_entity.pdbx_description
1 polymer ?
#
loop_
_entity_poly.entity_id
_entity_poly.type
_entity_poly.pdbx_seq_one_letter_code
_entity_poly.pdbx_strand_id
1 'polypeptide(L)'
;MHLKMFTLSGAALILWLCPLTTLDKKIGWHKAMQGVGLCVGIACAAEAGNIARKLSQQSEIEAIKDRAITADIVDEIATSAYVSQQQRQHEAELMLLPAEQLERALELDCDEPEHLGRSTENKLAVNADLEQLERILQLQAKGYGKAKIILELWGVTKGGSPKYKVAEAEYKRLVCE
;
A
#
# COMPACT_ATOMS: atom_id res chain seq x y z
N MET A 1 -24.15 38.52 -82.07
CA MET A 1 -24.34 37.18 -81.47
C MET A 1 -23.17 36.24 -81.68
N HIS A 2 -22.45 36.30 -82.81
CA HIS A 2 -21.29 35.42 -83.08
C HIS A 2 -20.13 35.54 -82.08
N LEU A 3 -19.81 36.74 -81.59
CA LEU A 3 -18.71 36.92 -80.62
C LEU A 3 -18.94 36.14 -79.30
N LYS A 4 -20.19 36.13 -78.81
CA LYS A 4 -20.58 35.40 -77.59
C LYS A 4 -20.51 33.88 -77.79
N MET A 5 -20.84 33.40 -78.99
CA MET A 5 -20.74 31.98 -79.34
C MET A 5 -19.28 31.51 -79.39
N PHE A 6 -18.37 32.31 -79.96
CA PHE A 6 -16.94 31.97 -80.00
C PHE A 6 -16.30 32.01 -78.61
N THR A 7 -16.67 32.96 -77.74
CA THR A 7 -16.17 32.98 -76.36
C THR A 7 -16.66 31.79 -75.54
N LEU A 8 -17.93 31.37 -75.72
CA LEU A 8 -18.45 30.19 -75.03
C LEU A 8 -17.80 28.90 -75.56
N SER A 9 -17.60 28.78 -76.86
CA SER A 9 -16.96 27.61 -77.48
C SER A 9 -15.46 27.51 -77.11
N GLY A 10 -14.75 28.64 -77.10
CA GLY A 10 -13.36 28.71 -76.65
C GLY A 10 -13.19 28.41 -75.16
N ALA A 11 -14.07 28.94 -74.31
CA ALA A 11 -14.06 28.64 -72.87
C ALA A 11 -14.36 27.17 -72.59
N ALA A 12 -15.28 26.54 -73.34
CA ALA A 12 -15.57 25.12 -73.21
C ALA A 12 -14.36 24.25 -73.58
N LEU A 13 -13.63 24.60 -74.63
CA LEU A 13 -12.39 23.89 -75.03
C LEU A 13 -11.28 24.06 -73.99
N ILE A 14 -11.09 25.26 -73.45
CA ILE A 14 -10.09 25.51 -72.40
C ILE A 14 -10.46 24.75 -71.13
N LEU A 15 -11.73 24.74 -70.72
CA LEU A 15 -12.20 24.01 -69.55
C LEU A 15 -12.04 22.48 -69.73
N TRP A 16 -12.11 21.98 -70.96
CA TRP A 16 -11.94 20.57 -71.29
C TRP A 16 -10.47 20.13 -71.41
N LEU A 17 -9.59 21.01 -71.90
CA LEU A 17 -8.15 20.74 -72.08
C LEU A 17 -7.28 21.09 -70.86
N CYS A 18 -7.68 22.07 -70.02
CA CYS A 18 -6.93 22.45 -68.81
C CYS A 18 -6.74 21.31 -67.79
N PRO A 19 -7.76 20.47 -67.50
CA PRO A 19 -7.60 19.39 -66.54
C PRO A 19 -6.55 18.37 -67.01
N LEU A 20 -6.52 18.05 -68.31
CA LEU A 20 -5.61 17.03 -68.86
C LEU A 20 -4.14 17.43 -68.78
N THR A 21 -3.82 18.73 -68.89
CA THR A 21 -2.42 19.21 -68.83
C THR A 21 -1.96 19.57 -67.42
N THR A 22 -2.88 19.84 -66.49
CA THR A 22 -2.56 20.24 -65.11
C THR A 22 -2.70 19.12 -64.08
N LEU A 23 -3.53 18.09 -64.34
CA LEU A 23 -3.62 16.92 -63.46
C LEU A 23 -2.32 16.12 -63.45
N ASP A 24 -1.62 16.02 -64.58
CA ASP A 24 -0.46 15.13 -64.71
C ASP A 24 0.71 15.54 -63.79
N LYS A 25 0.95 16.85 -63.63
CA LYS A 25 1.95 17.37 -62.68
C LYS A 25 1.54 17.23 -61.21
N LYS A 26 0.24 17.22 -60.90
CA LYS A 26 -0.27 17.15 -59.52
C LYS A 26 -0.53 15.71 -59.06
N ILE A 27 -0.70 14.75 -59.97
CA ILE A 27 -0.94 13.34 -59.65
C ILE A 27 0.23 12.76 -58.83
N GLY A 28 1.47 13.15 -59.14
CA GLY A 28 2.66 12.72 -58.41
C GLY A 28 2.67 13.22 -56.97
N TRP A 29 2.28 14.48 -56.74
CA TRP A 29 2.23 15.05 -55.39
C TRP A 29 1.11 14.42 -54.56
N HIS A 30 -0.07 14.18 -55.14
CA HIS A 30 -1.14 13.47 -54.44
C HIS A 30 -0.75 12.03 -54.07
N LYS A 31 -0.09 11.29 -54.98
CA LYS A 31 0.43 9.95 -54.70
C LYS A 31 1.52 9.95 -53.63
N ALA A 32 2.43 10.92 -53.65
CA ALA A 32 3.46 11.07 -52.61
C ALA A 32 2.82 11.38 -51.25
N MET A 33 1.83 12.27 -51.20
CA MET A 33 1.13 12.65 -49.96
C MET A 33 0.30 11.48 -49.40
N GLN A 34 -0.31 10.67 -50.27
CA GLN A 34 -0.97 9.42 -49.88
C GLN A 34 0.03 8.37 -49.36
N GLY A 35 1.20 8.25 -50.00
CA GLY A 35 2.28 7.36 -49.53
C GLY A 35 2.80 7.74 -48.14
N VAL A 36 3.01 9.04 -47.89
CA VAL A 36 3.39 9.54 -46.57
C VAL A 36 2.30 9.25 -45.54
N GLY A 37 1.03 9.49 -45.89
CA GLY A 37 -0.11 9.17 -45.00
C GLY A 37 -0.21 7.69 -44.64
N LEU A 38 0.02 6.80 -45.61
CA LEU A 38 0.05 5.35 -45.38
C LEU A 38 1.21 4.94 -44.47
N CYS A 39 2.42 5.49 -44.69
CA CYS A 39 3.57 5.20 -43.83
C CYS A 39 3.36 5.67 -42.39
N VAL A 40 2.81 6.87 -42.20
CA VAL A 40 2.48 7.40 -40.86
C VAL A 40 1.39 6.56 -40.19
N GLY A 41 0.36 6.15 -40.95
CA GLY A 41 -0.69 5.27 -40.44
C GLY A 41 -0.16 3.91 -39.99
N ILE A 42 0.75 3.31 -40.76
CA ILE A 42 1.39 2.03 -40.42
C ILE A 42 2.29 2.19 -39.18
N ALA A 43 3.09 3.25 -39.11
CA ALA A 43 3.94 3.53 -37.95
C ALA A 43 3.09 3.74 -36.67
N CYS A 44 2.03 4.55 -36.76
CA CYS A 44 1.11 4.80 -35.66
C CYS A 44 0.39 3.51 -35.21
N ALA A 45 -0.06 2.68 -36.16
CA ALA A 45 -0.68 1.40 -35.83
C ALA A 45 0.31 0.42 -35.17
N ALA A 46 1.57 0.40 -35.61
CA ALA A 46 2.61 -0.44 -35.02
C ALA A 46 2.94 0.01 -33.59
N GLU A 47 3.10 1.31 -33.35
CA GLU A 47 3.37 1.86 -32.01
C GLU A 47 2.19 1.63 -31.06
N ALA A 48 0.96 1.93 -31.52
CA ALA A 48 -0.25 1.68 -30.74
C ALA A 48 -0.42 0.20 -30.39
N GLY A 49 -0.15 -0.69 -31.35
CA GLY A 49 -0.18 -2.15 -31.11
C GLY A 49 0.88 -2.60 -30.11
N ASN A 50 2.08 -2.02 -30.15
CA ASN A 50 3.15 -2.36 -29.23
C ASN A 50 2.88 -1.85 -27.80
N ILE A 51 2.28 -0.65 -27.69
CA ILE A 51 1.81 -0.11 -26.40
C ILE A 51 0.66 -0.95 -25.84
N ALA A 52 -0.32 -1.32 -26.68
CA ALA A 52 -1.42 -2.19 -26.26
C ALA A 52 -0.93 -3.56 -25.76
N ARG A 53 0.08 -4.14 -26.43
CA ARG A 53 0.70 -5.40 -25.99
C ARG A 53 1.42 -5.26 -24.65
N LYS A 54 2.15 -4.17 -24.44
CA LYS A 54 2.82 -3.89 -23.15
C LYS A 54 1.81 -3.70 -22.02
N LEU A 55 0.73 -2.96 -22.28
CA LEU A 55 -0.35 -2.75 -21.30
C LEU A 55 -1.06 -4.07 -20.98
N SER A 56 -1.31 -4.93 -21.96
CA SER A 56 -1.87 -6.27 -21.75
C SER A 56 -0.97 -7.11 -20.84
N GLN A 57 0.33 -7.16 -21.12
CA GLN A 57 1.28 -7.91 -20.29
C GLN A 57 1.38 -7.35 -18.87
N GLN A 58 1.37 -6.02 -18.71
CA GLN A 58 1.35 -5.40 -17.38
C GLN A 58 0.08 -5.74 -16.61
N SER A 59 -1.09 -5.70 -17.26
CA SER A 59 -2.36 -6.03 -16.63
C SER A 59 -2.44 -7.50 -16.20
N GLU A 60 -1.88 -8.41 -17.00
CA GLU A 60 -1.80 -9.84 -16.64
C GLU A 60 -0.87 -10.07 -15.44
N ILE A 61 0.29 -9.40 -15.43
CA ILE A 61 1.25 -9.51 -14.32
C ILE A 61 0.66 -8.91 -13.03
N GLU A 62 -0.03 -7.77 -13.12
CA GLU A 62 -0.67 -7.12 -11.98
C GLU A 62 -1.80 -7.98 -11.43
N ALA A 63 -2.64 -8.57 -12.28
CA ALA A 63 -3.67 -9.51 -11.86
C ALA A 63 -3.10 -10.77 -11.18
N ILE A 64 -1.96 -11.30 -11.64
CA ILE A 64 -1.28 -12.43 -10.99
C ILE A 64 -0.72 -12.00 -9.63
N LYS A 65 -0.12 -10.80 -9.56
CA LYS A 65 0.42 -10.25 -8.31
C LYS A 65 -0.68 -10.04 -7.26
N ASP A 66 -1.82 -9.49 -7.66
CA ASP A 66 -2.96 -9.27 -6.75
C ASP A 66 -3.52 -10.59 -6.22
N ARG A 67 -3.59 -11.62 -7.06
CA ARG A 67 -3.99 -12.97 -6.64
C ARG A 67 -2.98 -13.56 -5.66
N ALA A 68 -1.69 -13.38 -5.88
CA ALA A 68 -0.64 -13.87 -4.99
C ALA A 68 -0.70 -13.17 -3.62
N ILE A 69 -0.82 -11.84 -3.59
CA ILE A 69 -0.95 -11.07 -2.34
C ILE A 69 -2.23 -11.47 -1.59
N THR A 70 -3.33 -11.65 -2.31
CA THR A 70 -4.60 -12.08 -1.69
C THR A 70 -4.48 -13.47 -1.08
N ALA A 71 -3.80 -14.41 -1.76
CA ALA A 71 -3.58 -15.76 -1.22
C ALA A 71 -2.70 -15.73 0.05
N ASP A 72 -1.64 -14.92 0.05
CA ASP A 72 -0.71 -14.79 1.18
C ASP A 72 -1.41 -14.19 2.41
N ILE A 73 -2.19 -13.12 2.22
CA ILE A 73 -2.99 -12.51 3.30
C ILE A 73 -4.01 -13.51 3.86
N VAL A 74 -4.68 -14.29 3.00
CA VAL A 74 -5.65 -15.28 3.46
C VAL A 74 -4.95 -16.39 4.25
N ASP A 75 -3.76 -16.81 3.85
CA ASP A 75 -2.98 -17.84 4.57
C ASP A 75 -2.47 -17.31 5.92
N GLU A 76 -2.01 -16.07 5.99
CA GLU A 76 -1.59 -15.42 7.24
C GLU A 76 -2.79 -15.25 8.21
N ILE A 77 -3.95 -14.85 7.69
CA ILE A 77 -5.19 -14.76 8.47
C ILE A 77 -5.66 -16.15 8.93
N ALA A 78 -5.58 -17.17 8.06
CA ALA A 78 -5.96 -18.53 8.42
C ALA A 78 -5.03 -19.10 9.50
N THR A 79 -3.73 -18.87 9.37
CA THR A 79 -2.73 -19.31 10.34
C THR A 79 -2.91 -18.62 11.68
N SER A 80 -3.06 -17.29 11.70
CA SER A 80 -3.31 -16.54 12.93
C SER A 80 -4.64 -16.92 13.58
N ALA A 81 -5.70 -17.14 12.80
CA ALA A 81 -6.97 -17.64 13.30
C ALA A 81 -6.83 -19.05 13.92
N TYR A 82 -6.11 -19.97 13.26
CA TYR A 82 -5.85 -21.32 13.76
C TYR A 82 -5.06 -21.29 15.08
N VAL A 83 -3.98 -20.51 15.15
CA VAL A 83 -3.20 -20.33 16.38
C VAL A 83 -4.06 -19.74 17.50
N SER A 84 -4.88 -18.74 17.21
CA SER A 84 -5.80 -18.16 18.20
C SER A 84 -6.85 -19.17 18.71
N GLN A 85 -7.28 -20.09 17.86
CA GLN A 85 -8.22 -21.14 18.23
C GLN A 85 -7.54 -22.21 19.07
N GLN A 86 -6.32 -22.61 18.70
CA GLN A 86 -5.51 -23.55 19.46
C GLN A 86 -5.20 -23.01 20.86
N GLN A 87 -4.90 -21.72 20.98
CA GLN A 87 -4.69 -21.07 22.28
C GLN A 87 -5.96 -21.08 23.14
N ARG A 88 -7.13 -20.75 22.56
CA ARG A 88 -8.42 -20.84 23.27
C ARG A 88 -8.75 -22.27 23.72
N GLN A 89 -8.39 -23.28 22.93
CA GLN A 89 -8.55 -24.68 23.30
C GLN A 89 -7.63 -25.07 24.45
N HIS A 90 -6.36 -24.65 24.39
CA HIS A 90 -5.41 -24.89 25.47
C HIS A 90 -5.81 -24.21 26.79
N GLU A 91 -6.29 -22.97 26.73
CA GLU A 91 -6.83 -22.26 27.90
C GLU A 91 -8.08 -22.96 28.46
N ALA A 92 -8.96 -23.47 27.60
CA ALA A 92 -10.12 -24.25 28.04
C ALA A 92 -9.72 -25.59 28.68
N GLU A 93 -8.70 -26.27 28.15
CA GLU A 93 -8.15 -27.50 28.73
C GLU A 93 -7.51 -27.25 30.10
N LEU A 94 -6.81 -26.12 30.28
CA LEU A 94 -6.27 -25.68 31.56
C LEU A 94 -7.37 -25.40 32.60
N MET A 95 -8.51 -24.84 32.17
CA MET A 95 -9.67 -24.64 33.06
C MET A 95 -10.41 -25.94 33.39
N LEU A 96 -10.40 -26.91 32.47
CA LEU A 96 -11.05 -28.21 32.63
C LEU A 96 -10.19 -29.25 33.36
N LEU A 97 -8.92 -28.98 33.63
CA LEU A 97 -8.05 -29.81 34.47
C LEU A 97 -8.52 -29.73 35.94
N PRO A 98 -9.28 -30.72 36.46
CA PRO A 98 -9.98 -30.58 37.73
C PRO A 98 -9.09 -30.87 38.94
N ALA A 99 -7.87 -31.38 38.73
CA ALA A 99 -7.03 -31.85 39.83
C ALA A 99 -6.35 -30.70 40.59
N GLU A 100 -5.74 -29.74 39.88
CA GLU A 100 -4.95 -28.68 40.53
C GLU A 100 -5.80 -27.52 41.06
N GLN A 101 -6.93 -27.21 40.43
CA GLN A 101 -7.83 -26.16 40.91
C GLN A 101 -8.69 -26.63 42.10
N LEU A 102 -8.99 -27.92 42.21
CA LEU A 102 -9.72 -28.47 43.35
C LEU A 102 -8.84 -28.50 44.61
N GLU A 103 -7.56 -28.88 44.49
CA GLU A 103 -6.60 -28.82 45.61
C GLU A 103 -6.35 -27.36 46.05
N ARG A 104 -6.16 -26.44 45.09
CA ARG A 104 -5.93 -25.02 45.40
C ARG A 104 -7.18 -24.30 45.91
N ALA A 105 -8.39 -24.67 45.47
CA ALA A 105 -9.64 -24.12 46.00
C ALA A 105 -9.99 -24.68 47.39
N LEU A 106 -9.55 -25.91 47.71
CA LEU A 106 -9.68 -26.48 49.05
C LEU A 106 -8.68 -25.85 50.04
N GLU A 107 -7.49 -25.46 49.58
CA GLU A 107 -6.50 -24.73 50.39
C GLU A 107 -6.88 -23.26 50.63
N LEU A 108 -7.68 -22.63 49.75
CA LEU A 108 -8.03 -21.21 49.84
C LEU A 108 -9.22 -20.88 50.78
N ASP A 109 -9.89 -21.88 51.36
CA ASP A 109 -10.99 -21.67 52.32
C ASP A 109 -10.52 -21.64 53.79
N CYS A 110 -9.20 -21.57 54.02
CA CYS A 110 -8.58 -21.49 55.34
C CYS A 110 -7.41 -20.50 55.33
N ASP A 111 -7.66 -19.19 55.22
CA ASP A 111 -6.89 -18.16 55.94
C ASP A 111 -7.48 -16.75 55.78
N GLU A 112 -7.43 -15.99 56.87
CA GLU A 112 -8.02 -14.65 57.05
C GLU A 112 -7.54 -13.55 56.08
N PRO A 113 -8.35 -12.50 55.84
CA PRO A 113 -8.15 -11.57 54.75
C PRO A 113 -7.33 -10.33 55.15
N GLU A 114 -6.02 -10.45 55.39
CA GLU A 114 -5.18 -9.24 55.63
C GLU A 114 -3.86 -9.16 54.84
N HIS A 115 -3.53 -10.12 53.97
CA HIS A 115 -2.22 -10.11 53.26
C HIS A 115 -2.26 -10.11 51.73
N LEU A 116 -3.43 -10.17 51.10
CA LEU A 116 -3.55 -10.23 49.63
C LEU A 116 -3.36 -8.89 48.89
N GLY A 117 -3.43 -7.75 49.57
CA GLY A 117 -3.28 -6.43 48.95
C GLY A 117 -1.85 -6.11 48.48
N ARG A 118 -0.82 -6.59 49.20
CA ARG A 118 0.58 -6.18 48.95
C ARG A 118 1.27 -6.99 47.84
N SER A 119 0.83 -8.21 47.59
CA SER A 119 1.42 -9.11 46.57
C SER A 119 0.86 -8.84 45.17
N THR A 120 -0.42 -8.46 45.09
CA THR A 120 -1.08 -8.11 43.83
C THR A 120 -0.56 -6.78 43.29
N GLU A 121 -0.41 -5.75 44.13
CA GLU A 121 0.19 -4.46 43.73
C GLU A 121 1.61 -4.61 43.17
N ASN A 122 2.47 -5.43 43.80
CA ASN A 122 3.83 -5.66 43.32
C ASN A 122 3.88 -6.40 41.97
N LYS A 123 2.97 -7.34 41.71
CA LYS A 123 2.91 -8.03 40.41
C LYS A 123 2.36 -7.14 39.29
N LEU A 124 1.38 -6.28 39.61
CA LEU A 124 0.83 -5.29 38.67
C LEU A 124 1.86 -4.22 38.30
N ALA A 125 2.66 -3.75 39.27
CA ALA A 125 3.73 -2.78 39.01
C ALA A 125 4.84 -3.35 38.10
N VAL A 126 5.27 -4.59 38.35
CA VAL A 126 6.30 -5.25 37.53
C VAL A 126 5.81 -5.49 36.09
N ASN A 127 4.55 -5.86 35.90
CA ASN A 127 3.99 -6.04 34.55
C ASN A 127 3.89 -4.72 33.78
N ALA A 128 3.54 -3.61 34.44
CA ALA A 128 3.47 -2.30 33.81
C ALA A 128 4.85 -1.79 33.35
N ASP A 129 5.91 -2.03 34.15
CA ASP A 129 7.28 -1.65 33.80
C ASP A 129 7.81 -2.44 32.58
N LEU A 130 7.44 -3.73 32.46
CA LEU A 130 7.81 -4.57 31.31
C LEU A 130 7.14 -4.12 30.00
N GLU A 131 5.85 -3.76 30.03
CA GLU A 131 5.15 -3.24 28.85
C GLU A 131 5.73 -1.89 28.39
N GLN A 132 6.12 -1.04 29.35
CA GLN A 132 6.77 0.23 29.04
C GLN A 132 8.17 0.03 28.45
N LEU A 133 8.96 -0.91 28.97
CA LEU A 133 10.27 -1.29 28.43
C LEU A 133 10.15 -1.78 26.99
N GLU A 134 9.20 -2.68 26.71
CA GLU A 134 9.01 -3.22 25.37
C GLU A 134 8.67 -2.12 24.36
N ARG A 135 7.80 -1.17 24.73
CA ARG A 135 7.50 -0.01 23.89
C ARG A 135 8.71 0.89 23.67
N ILE A 136 9.57 1.08 24.68
CA ILE A 136 10.83 1.83 24.53
C ILE A 136 11.73 1.14 23.51
N LEU A 137 11.92 -0.18 23.61
CA LEU A 137 12.75 -0.96 22.69
C LEU A 137 12.21 -0.93 21.26
N GLN A 138 10.90 -1.04 21.08
CA GLN A 138 10.27 -0.91 19.75
C GLN A 138 10.49 0.47 19.14
N LEU A 139 10.41 1.55 19.94
CA LEU A 139 10.66 2.91 19.46
C LEU A 139 12.16 3.15 19.16
N GLN A 140 13.07 2.57 19.94
CA GLN A 140 14.50 2.58 19.65
C GLN A 140 14.83 1.84 18.35
N ALA A 141 14.22 0.67 18.11
CA ALA A 141 14.38 -0.09 16.87
C ALA A 141 13.90 0.69 15.64
N LYS A 142 12.89 1.55 15.80
CA LYS A 142 12.41 2.48 14.76
C LYS A 142 13.32 3.71 14.56
N GLY A 143 14.43 3.81 15.29
CA GLY A 143 15.41 4.90 15.19
C GLY A 143 15.01 6.19 15.91
N TYR A 144 14.06 6.14 16.85
CA TYR A 144 13.65 7.32 17.60
C TYR A 144 14.73 7.70 18.63
N GLY A 145 15.15 8.96 18.65
CA GLY A 145 16.04 9.47 19.69
C GLY A 145 15.32 9.62 21.02
N LYS A 146 16.08 9.57 22.13
CA LYS A 146 15.59 9.66 23.53
C LYS A 146 14.49 10.71 23.76
N ALA A 147 14.68 11.93 23.27
CA ALA A 147 13.73 13.02 23.48
C ALA A 147 12.37 12.76 22.79
N LYS A 148 12.38 12.05 21.66
CA LYS A 148 11.18 11.67 20.91
C LYS A 148 10.48 10.49 21.58
N ILE A 149 11.24 9.54 22.13
CA ILE A 149 10.68 8.44 22.93
C ILE A 149 9.99 8.98 24.20
N ILE A 150 10.63 9.92 24.90
CA ILE A 150 10.06 10.54 26.10
C ILE A 150 8.76 11.31 25.76
N LEU A 151 8.72 11.97 24.61
CA LEU A 151 7.51 12.65 24.13
C LEU A 151 6.37 11.66 23.87
N GLU A 152 6.63 10.52 23.23
CA GLU A 152 5.59 9.53 22.88
C GLU A 152 5.05 8.79 24.10
N LEU A 153 5.90 8.47 25.08
CA LEU A 153 5.50 7.68 26.26
C LEU A 153 4.95 8.54 27.40
N TRP A 154 5.56 9.69 27.66
CA TRP A 154 5.17 10.56 28.78
C TRP A 154 4.48 11.85 28.34
N GLY A 155 4.37 12.13 27.03
CA GLY A 155 3.72 13.35 26.52
C GLY A 155 4.49 14.64 26.82
N VAL A 156 5.76 14.54 27.23
CA VAL A 156 6.55 15.70 27.67
C VAL A 156 7.56 16.10 26.60
N THR A 157 7.49 17.36 26.18
CA THR A 157 8.46 17.95 25.25
C THR A 157 9.79 18.25 25.93
N LYS A 158 10.88 18.10 25.16
CA LYS A 158 12.24 18.39 25.61
C LYS A 158 12.35 19.85 26.08
N GLY A 159 12.61 20.04 27.36
CA GLY A 159 12.77 21.36 27.96
C GLY A 159 13.31 21.28 29.39
N GLY A 160 13.55 22.44 30.01
CA GLY A 160 13.98 22.53 31.41
C GLY A 160 12.88 22.26 32.44
N SER A 161 11.73 21.74 32.01
CA SER A 161 10.59 21.52 32.90
C SER A 161 10.91 20.41 33.92
N PRO A 162 10.47 20.54 35.18
CA PRO A 162 10.63 19.49 36.18
C PRO A 162 10.04 18.15 35.71
N LYS A 163 8.93 18.21 34.94
CA LYS A 163 8.26 17.04 34.35
C LYS A 163 9.16 16.28 33.38
N TYR A 164 9.94 16.98 32.55
CA TYR A 164 10.86 16.32 31.61
C TYR A 164 12.01 15.64 32.36
N LYS A 165 12.51 16.23 33.44
CA LYS A 165 13.59 15.62 34.26
C LYS A 165 13.12 14.35 34.96
N VAL A 166 11.87 14.30 35.42
CA VAL A 166 11.27 13.09 36.01
C VAL A 166 11.12 12.00 34.95
N ALA A 167 10.53 12.32 33.79
CA ALA A 167 10.38 11.36 32.69
C ALA A 167 11.75 10.90 32.15
N GLU A 168 12.76 11.76 32.15
CA GLU A 168 14.13 11.40 31.78
C GLU A 168 14.78 10.43 32.78
N ALA A 169 14.52 10.61 34.08
CA ALA A 169 15.01 9.72 35.13
C ALA A 169 14.32 8.35 35.07
N GLU A 170 13.01 8.32 34.84
CA GLU A 170 12.21 7.11 34.69
C GLU A 170 12.60 6.32 33.44
N TYR A 171 12.76 7.00 32.30
CA TYR A 171 13.33 6.40 31.09
C TYR A 171 14.71 5.77 31.32
N LYS A 172 15.59 6.44 32.08
CA LYS A 172 16.91 5.90 32.41
C LYS A 172 16.80 4.67 33.33
N ARG A 173 15.88 4.68 34.28
CA ARG A 173 15.66 3.54 35.17
C ARG A 173 15.23 2.30 34.37
N LEU A 174 14.26 2.46 33.48
CA LEU A 174 13.77 1.37 32.64
C LEU A 174 14.84 0.85 31.68
N VAL A 175 15.64 1.72 31.05
CA VAL A 175 16.64 1.28 30.04
C VAL A 175 17.96 0.78 30.64
N CYS A 176 18.29 1.11 31.89
CA CYS A 176 19.55 0.72 32.54
C CYS A 176 19.41 -0.43 33.56
N GLU A 177 18.21 -0.96 33.79
CA GLU A 177 17.99 -2.27 34.42
C GLU A 177 18.08 -3.39 33.37
#